data_AF-A0A951X741-F1
#
_entry.id   AF-A0A951X741-F1
#
_cell.length_a   1.000
_cell.length_b   1.000
_cell.length_c   1.000
_cell.angle_alpha   90.00
_cell.angle_beta   90.00
_cell.angle_gamma   90.00
#
_symmetry.space_group_name_H-M   'P 1'
#
loop_
_entity.id
_entity.type
_entity.pdbx_description
1 polymer ?
#
loop_
_entity_poly.entity_id
_entity_poly.type
_entity_poly.pdbx_seq_one_letter_code
_entity_poly.pdbx_strand_id
1 'polypeptide(L)'
;MAYLMRGWLANNAKIEQQLTDEKKLYEFTDAFFLQGLIFGRWIQKTGALNRMNGYSIGDMIENPAYVIESILRDWLFVERNRRIDTSSSATKAVLDGTVNGRALTVKIDDYYKYAIWHNHSTGFKTYIAGYDGSTQEVILADADISGAMAAGDWVTITNIQGDNLIDTASFDVVGNTTNGTRDGYQLARYFTERESMRDIIDSICQDFHLFLTKSGMRYRLACLDRKSAVDGVFSNPLKQNGVPLLQVWLSPLDSLYSQYSFKHGVDGRYEMVCSPTGSTYGLGATYEGKCASAEMKYRQVGREYGKIYENIYNGMDSKPTTDTTMHRIAKSTIDFYTQLRAMVEYQGDFKNHIKYEVGDQVKINYPTLIPAGLNDWEYFLIYDKSIEAVNGIPTVRFRLIQI
;
A
#
# COMPACT_ATOMS: atom_id res chain seq x y z
N MET A 1 2.97 -7.90 10.90
CA MET A 1 3.03 -6.62 11.63
C MET A 1 2.42 -5.55 10.74
N ALA A 2 1.20 -5.11 11.01
CA ALA A 2 0.48 -4.15 10.17
C ALA A 2 0.95 -2.71 10.47
N TYR A 3 1.79 -2.16 9.59
CA TYR A 3 2.13 -0.74 9.61
C TYR A 3 1.00 0.05 8.94
N LEU A 4 0.09 0.63 9.73
CA LEU A 4 -0.65 1.88 9.39
C LEU A 4 -1.61 2.37 10.50
N MET A 5 -2.10 1.49 11.39
CA MET A 5 -2.96 1.93 12.52
C MET A 5 -2.28 2.90 13.52
N ARG A 6 -0.96 3.10 13.46
CA ARG A 6 -0.24 4.02 14.37
C ARG A 6 -0.66 5.48 14.21
N GLY A 7 -1.09 5.89 13.01
CA GLY A 7 -1.71 7.21 12.81
C GLY A 7 -3.17 7.29 13.28
N TRP A 8 -3.81 6.16 13.56
CA TRP A 8 -5.26 6.04 13.80
C TRP A 8 -5.61 5.70 15.27
N LEU A 9 -4.63 5.30 16.10
CA LEU A 9 -4.82 4.95 17.52
C LEU A 9 -3.78 5.58 18.50
N ALA A 10 -3.00 6.55 18.00
CA ALA A 10 -2.19 7.52 18.75
C ALA A 10 -0.91 7.09 19.53
N ASN A 11 -0.01 8.09 19.59
CA ASN A 11 1.20 8.28 20.41
C ASN A 11 2.46 7.41 20.20
N ASN A 12 3.60 8.13 20.15
CA ASN A 12 4.94 7.64 19.84
C ASN A 12 5.84 7.64 21.08
N ALA A 13 6.79 6.70 21.12
CA ALA A 13 8.01 6.76 21.96
C ALA A 13 9.01 5.66 21.58
N LYS A 14 8.58 4.39 21.59
CA LYS A 14 9.48 3.22 21.47
C LYS A 14 9.93 2.87 20.03
N ILE A 15 9.74 3.75 19.06
CA ILE A 15 9.95 3.45 17.63
C ILE A 15 11.30 3.98 17.14
N GLU A 16 11.70 5.18 17.60
CA GLU A 16 12.91 5.89 17.18
C GLU A 16 14.19 5.07 17.40
N GLN A 17 14.22 4.26 18.47
CA GLN A 17 15.39 3.46 18.82
C GLN A 17 15.58 2.21 17.94
N GLN A 18 14.53 1.71 17.27
CA GLN A 18 14.69 0.71 16.19
C GLN A 18 14.98 1.36 14.83
N LEU A 19 14.39 2.53 14.56
CA LEU A 19 14.64 3.30 13.32
C LEU A 19 16.11 3.72 13.17
N THR A 20 16.82 3.91 14.28
CA THR A 20 18.25 4.32 14.28
C THR A 20 19.19 3.25 13.71
N ASP A 21 18.83 1.97 13.79
CA ASP A 21 19.65 0.87 13.27
C ASP A 21 19.24 0.42 11.87
N GLU A 22 17.96 0.53 11.49
CA GLU A 22 17.54 0.34 10.08
C GLU A 22 18.14 1.44 9.16
N LYS A 23 18.21 2.70 9.63
CA LYS A 23 18.76 3.83 8.83
C LYS A 23 20.15 3.55 8.25
N LYS A 24 21.05 2.98 9.05
CA LYS A 24 22.47 2.78 8.70
C LYS A 24 22.69 1.83 7.51
N LEU A 25 21.68 1.07 7.09
CA LEU A 25 21.76 0.21 5.90
C LEU A 25 21.39 0.92 4.59
N TYR A 26 20.79 2.12 4.65
CA TYR A 26 20.21 2.83 3.50
C TYR A 26 20.78 4.24 3.27
N GLU A 27 21.76 4.68 4.08
CA GLU A 27 22.39 6.02 3.97
C GLU A 27 23.39 6.15 2.80
N PHE A 28 22.96 5.83 1.57
CA PHE A 28 23.65 6.26 0.34
C PHE A 28 22.68 6.66 -0.78
N THR A 29 22.34 7.96 -0.80
CA THR A 29 21.91 8.73 -1.99
C THR A 29 20.55 8.39 -2.65
N ASP A 30 19.63 7.71 -1.96
CA ASP A 30 18.23 7.54 -2.42
C ASP A 30 17.42 8.87 -2.30
N ALA A 31 17.75 9.82 -3.15
CA ALA A 31 17.13 11.14 -3.25
C ALA A 31 16.29 11.25 -4.52
N PHE A 32 14.97 11.21 -4.38
CA PHE A 32 14.07 11.01 -5.51
C PHE A 32 13.35 12.30 -5.96
N PHE A 33 13.24 12.48 -7.27
CA PHE A 33 12.24 13.35 -7.90
C PHE A 33 11.33 12.43 -8.72
N LEU A 34 10.06 12.35 -8.34
CA LEU A 34 9.04 11.57 -9.07
C LEU A 34 8.43 12.44 -10.19
N GLN A 35 9.28 13.13 -10.97
CA GLN A 35 8.91 13.46 -12.34
C GLN A 35 8.63 12.13 -13.07
N GLY A 36 7.64 12.14 -13.95
CA GLY A 36 6.82 10.96 -14.27
C GLY A 36 7.67 9.74 -14.62
N LEU A 37 7.28 8.55 -14.13
CA LEU A 37 8.06 7.33 -14.33
C LEU A 37 8.13 6.96 -15.82
N ILE A 38 9.18 7.48 -16.46
CA ILE A 38 9.50 7.37 -17.89
C ILE A 38 9.52 5.90 -18.35
N PHE A 39 9.81 4.98 -17.42
CA PHE A 39 10.08 3.56 -17.65
C PHE A 39 9.10 2.58 -16.98
N GLY A 40 7.83 2.96 -16.78
CA GLY A 40 6.79 2.02 -16.32
C GLY A 40 6.81 0.70 -17.09
N ARG A 41 7.05 -0.43 -16.39
CA ARG A 41 7.30 -1.78 -16.93
C ARG A 41 7.98 -1.74 -18.33
N TRP A 42 9.19 -1.18 -18.40
CA TRP A 42 9.80 -0.66 -19.66
C TRP A 42 9.84 -1.65 -20.84
N ILE A 43 9.82 -2.96 -20.57
CA ILE A 43 9.60 -4.01 -21.57
C ILE A 43 8.13 -4.46 -21.45
N GLN A 44 7.31 -4.09 -22.43
CA GLN A 44 5.98 -4.69 -22.59
C GLN A 44 6.16 -6.16 -22.98
N LYS A 45 5.80 -7.08 -22.08
CA LYS A 45 5.66 -8.48 -22.44
C LYS A 45 4.51 -8.60 -23.44
N THR A 46 4.82 -8.94 -24.69
CA THR A 46 3.86 -9.24 -25.76
C THR A 46 3.08 -10.52 -25.44
N GLY A 47 2.12 -10.42 -24.51
CA GLY A 47 1.32 -11.53 -24.04
C GLY A 47 0.45 -11.19 -22.83
N ALA A 48 -0.85 -11.02 -23.08
CA ALA A 48 -1.99 -11.09 -22.15
C ALA A 48 -2.07 -10.17 -20.92
N LEU A 49 -0.99 -9.56 -20.42
CA LEU A 49 -1.00 -8.78 -19.16
C LEU A 49 -0.36 -7.39 -19.30
N ASN A 50 -1.02 -6.52 -20.06
CA ASN A 50 -0.69 -5.09 -20.13
C ASN A 50 -1.12 -4.35 -18.84
N ARG A 51 -0.40 -4.57 -17.74
CA ARG A 51 -0.55 -3.75 -16.51
C ARG A 51 0.02 -2.36 -16.75
N MET A 52 -0.81 -1.32 -16.63
CA MET A 52 -0.32 0.07 -16.60
C MET A 52 0.39 0.33 -15.26
N ASN A 53 1.42 1.18 -15.28
CA ASN A 53 2.17 1.60 -14.07
C ASN A 53 1.40 2.59 -13.18
N GLY A 54 0.22 3.05 -13.60
CA GLY A 54 -0.57 4.06 -12.89
C GLY A 54 -0.24 5.51 -13.25
N TYR A 55 0.54 5.74 -14.31
CA TYR A 55 0.91 7.08 -14.81
C TYR A 55 0.28 7.35 -16.18
N SER A 56 0.04 8.62 -16.49
CA SER A 56 -0.43 9.07 -17.80
C SER A 56 0.55 10.05 -18.48
N ILE A 57 0.21 10.51 -19.68
CA ILE A 57 1.03 11.43 -20.47
C ILE A 57 1.00 12.80 -19.79
N GLY A 58 2.14 13.26 -19.27
CA GLY A 58 2.23 14.48 -18.45
C GLY A 58 2.41 14.22 -16.95
N ASP A 59 3.02 13.09 -16.60
CA ASP A 59 3.60 12.78 -15.28
C ASP A 59 2.60 12.64 -14.11
N MET A 60 1.30 12.71 -14.37
CA MET A 60 0.24 12.55 -13.37
C MET A 60 0.09 11.09 -12.90
N ILE A 61 -0.33 10.92 -11.64
CA ILE A 61 -0.55 9.61 -11.02
C ILE A 61 -2.06 9.32 -11.00
N GLU A 62 -2.53 8.54 -11.95
CA GLU A 62 -3.95 8.18 -12.05
C GLU A 62 -4.30 6.95 -11.21
N ASN A 63 -3.32 6.09 -10.87
CA ASN A 63 -3.55 4.95 -9.98
C ASN A 63 -2.61 4.90 -8.75
N PRO A 64 -3.09 5.33 -7.57
CA PRO A 64 -2.36 5.16 -6.30
C PRO A 64 -1.92 3.71 -6.02
N ALA A 65 -2.70 2.70 -6.42
CA ALA A 65 -2.34 1.30 -6.21
C ALA A 65 -1.16 0.88 -7.11
N TYR A 66 -1.24 1.11 -8.42
CA TYR A 66 -0.16 0.72 -9.33
C TYR A 66 1.12 1.55 -9.15
N VAL A 67 1.04 2.77 -8.58
CA VAL A 67 2.23 3.51 -8.15
C VAL A 67 2.90 2.89 -6.92
N ILE A 68 2.13 2.46 -5.91
CA ILE A 68 2.71 1.65 -4.82
C ILE A 68 3.30 0.35 -5.39
N GLU A 69 2.64 -0.29 -6.37
CA GLU A 69 3.16 -1.48 -7.05
C GLU A 69 4.51 -1.19 -7.74
N SER A 70 4.62 -0.07 -8.49
CA SER A 70 5.84 0.31 -9.21
C SER A 70 6.97 0.75 -8.27
N ILE A 71 6.67 1.48 -7.18
CA ILE A 71 7.70 1.83 -6.19
C ILE A 71 8.28 0.56 -5.54
N LEU A 72 7.44 -0.43 -5.21
CA LEU A 72 7.91 -1.71 -4.69
C LEU A 72 8.80 -2.43 -5.72
N ARG A 73 8.32 -2.59 -6.96
CA ARG A 73 9.04 -3.27 -8.05
C ARG A 73 10.37 -2.62 -8.40
N ASP A 74 10.34 -1.32 -8.68
CA ASP A 74 11.41 -0.63 -9.38
C ASP A 74 12.33 0.17 -8.44
N TRP A 75 11.88 0.45 -7.21
CA TRP A 75 12.62 1.26 -6.24
C TRP A 75 12.90 0.58 -4.89
N LEU A 76 12.18 -0.48 -4.51
CA LEU A 76 12.51 -1.30 -3.35
C LEU A 76 13.20 -2.62 -3.73
N PHE A 77 12.74 -3.30 -4.79
CA PHE A 77 13.28 -4.58 -5.25
C PHE A 77 14.34 -4.38 -6.35
N VAL A 78 15.41 -3.67 -6.00
CA VAL A 78 16.39 -3.13 -6.94
C VAL A 78 17.82 -3.21 -6.41
N GLU A 79 18.77 -3.47 -7.29
CA GLU A 79 20.20 -3.25 -7.04
C GLU A 79 20.72 -2.17 -7.98
N ARG A 80 21.11 -1.02 -7.39
CA ARG A 80 21.57 0.18 -8.10
C ARG A 80 23.09 0.24 -8.21
N ASN A 81 23.57 0.97 -9.21
CA ASN A 81 24.97 1.38 -9.35
C ASN A 81 25.97 0.20 -9.32
N ARG A 82 25.53 -0.97 -9.81
CA ARG A 82 26.37 -2.15 -10.00
C ARG A 82 27.31 -1.92 -11.19
N ARG A 83 28.37 -2.72 -11.26
CA ARG A 83 29.33 -2.67 -12.36
C ARG A 83 29.66 -4.06 -12.88
N ILE A 84 29.86 -4.14 -14.19
CA ILE A 84 30.29 -5.37 -14.85
C ILE A 84 31.78 -5.57 -14.60
N ASP A 85 32.16 -6.69 -14.01
CA ASP A 85 33.56 -7.06 -13.77
C ASP A 85 34.16 -7.73 -15.01
N THR A 86 33.43 -8.65 -15.65
CA THR A 86 33.76 -9.16 -16.99
C THR A 86 32.49 -9.39 -17.84
N SER A 87 32.64 -9.31 -19.16
CA SER A 87 31.61 -9.62 -20.16
C SER A 87 32.13 -10.76 -21.03
N SER A 88 31.44 -11.91 -21.02
CA SER A 88 31.85 -13.11 -21.77
C SER A 88 31.15 -13.24 -23.13
N SER A 89 30.03 -12.53 -23.29
CA SER A 89 29.27 -12.36 -24.54
C SER A 89 28.27 -11.21 -24.36
N ALA A 90 27.67 -10.72 -25.44
CA ALA A 90 26.61 -9.71 -25.38
C ALA A 90 25.35 -10.13 -24.57
N THR A 91 25.27 -11.39 -24.14
CA THR A 91 24.19 -11.95 -23.29
C THR A 91 24.65 -12.39 -21.89
N LYS A 92 25.92 -12.17 -21.50
CA LYS A 92 26.49 -12.67 -20.22
C LYS A 92 27.44 -11.67 -19.58
N ALA A 93 27.15 -11.27 -18.35
CA ALA A 93 27.96 -10.37 -17.53
C ALA A 93 28.21 -10.95 -16.15
N VAL A 94 29.45 -10.86 -15.66
CA VAL A 94 29.82 -11.21 -14.28
C VAL A 94 29.86 -9.95 -13.43
N LEU A 95 29.24 -10.00 -12.25
CA LEU A 95 29.18 -8.90 -11.28
C LEU A 95 29.52 -9.45 -9.88
N ASP A 96 30.75 -9.90 -9.72
CA ASP A 96 31.28 -10.55 -8.52
C ASP A 96 32.08 -9.61 -7.60
N GLY A 97 32.31 -8.37 -8.06
CA GLY A 97 33.04 -7.31 -7.37
C GLY A 97 34.56 -7.42 -7.42
N THR A 98 35.15 -8.39 -8.13
CA THR A 98 36.62 -8.62 -8.12
C THR A 98 37.41 -7.52 -8.81
N VAL A 99 36.82 -6.84 -9.81
CA VAL A 99 37.49 -5.77 -10.59
C VAL A 99 37.01 -4.38 -10.15
N ASN A 100 35.71 -4.21 -9.91
CA ASN A 100 35.07 -2.92 -9.64
C ASN A 100 34.61 -2.74 -8.19
N GLY A 101 34.70 -3.75 -7.33
CA GLY A 101 34.25 -3.68 -5.93
C GLY A 101 32.74 -3.61 -5.74
N ARG A 102 31.92 -3.98 -6.74
CA ARG A 102 30.45 -3.78 -6.75
C ARG A 102 29.64 -5.03 -7.09
N ALA A 103 29.98 -6.13 -6.41
CA ALA A 103 29.29 -7.41 -6.47
C ALA A 103 27.76 -7.31 -6.31
N LEU A 104 27.03 -8.26 -6.89
CA LEU A 104 25.61 -8.49 -6.57
C LEU A 104 25.44 -9.02 -5.13
N THR A 105 24.34 -8.65 -4.46
CA THR A 105 24.18 -8.94 -3.01
C THR A 105 23.92 -10.43 -2.71
N VAL A 106 23.23 -11.14 -3.59
CA VAL A 106 22.70 -12.49 -3.34
C VAL A 106 23.40 -13.53 -4.20
N LYS A 107 23.87 -14.61 -3.56
CA LYS A 107 24.58 -15.74 -4.18
C LYS A 107 23.73 -17.01 -4.22
N ILE A 108 22.47 -16.86 -4.63
CA ILE A 108 21.49 -17.95 -4.81
C ILE A 108 21.13 -18.00 -6.29
N ASP A 109 21.20 -19.19 -6.89
CA ASP A 109 20.90 -19.41 -8.31
C ASP A 109 19.48 -18.93 -8.68
N ASP A 110 19.34 -18.41 -9.89
CA ASP A 110 18.09 -17.83 -10.44
C ASP A 110 17.45 -16.70 -9.58
N TYR A 111 18.11 -16.18 -8.54
CA TYR A 111 17.53 -15.12 -7.68
C TYR A 111 17.20 -13.82 -8.44
N TYR A 112 17.97 -13.46 -9.48
CA TYR A 112 17.70 -12.31 -10.34
C TYR A 112 16.87 -12.66 -11.59
N LYS A 113 16.37 -13.90 -11.73
CA LYS A 113 15.60 -14.33 -12.91
C LYS A 113 14.27 -13.58 -13.03
N TYR A 114 13.95 -13.18 -14.26
CA TYR A 114 12.83 -12.29 -14.63
C TYR A 114 12.90 -10.88 -14.02
N ALA A 115 14.00 -10.52 -13.33
CA ALA A 115 14.31 -9.13 -13.05
C ALA A 115 14.69 -8.39 -14.35
N ILE A 116 14.57 -7.07 -14.34
CA ILE A 116 14.86 -6.20 -15.49
C ILE A 116 16.31 -5.71 -15.37
N TRP A 117 17.11 -5.99 -16.39
CA TRP A 117 18.45 -5.45 -16.56
C TRP A 117 18.39 -4.11 -17.30
N HIS A 118 19.16 -3.13 -16.84
CA HIS A 118 19.46 -1.90 -17.58
C HIS A 118 20.95 -1.58 -17.50
N ASN A 119 21.63 -1.65 -18.65
CA ASN A 119 22.97 -1.10 -18.82
C ASN A 119 22.84 0.39 -19.18
N HIS A 120 23.31 1.28 -18.30
CA HIS A 120 23.23 2.73 -18.50
C HIS A 120 24.32 3.26 -19.45
N SER A 121 25.40 2.49 -19.69
CA SER A 121 26.44 2.86 -20.67
C SER A 121 25.94 2.76 -22.11
N THR A 122 25.21 1.70 -22.42
CA THR A 122 24.64 1.41 -23.76
C THR A 122 23.20 1.87 -23.90
N GLY A 123 22.51 2.11 -22.76
CA GLY A 123 21.07 2.32 -22.69
C GLY A 123 20.23 1.04 -22.84
N PHE A 124 20.87 -0.11 -23.02
CA PHE A 124 20.22 -1.38 -23.34
C PHE A 124 19.43 -1.98 -22.17
N LYS A 125 18.31 -2.63 -22.49
CA LYS A 125 17.34 -3.17 -21.54
C LYS A 125 16.88 -4.55 -21.99
N THR A 126 16.79 -5.48 -21.05
CA THR A 126 16.37 -6.87 -21.27
C THR A 126 15.86 -7.45 -19.95
N TYR A 127 15.17 -8.59 -20.00
CA TYR A 127 15.03 -9.43 -18.81
C TYR A 127 16.32 -10.24 -18.56
N ILE A 128 16.50 -10.65 -17.31
CA ILE A 128 17.46 -11.68 -16.92
C ILE A 128 16.80 -13.05 -17.09
N ALA A 129 17.38 -13.90 -17.94
CA ALA A 129 16.91 -15.24 -18.25
C ALA A 129 17.35 -16.30 -17.23
N GLY A 130 18.48 -16.06 -16.53
CA GLY A 130 19.02 -16.93 -15.49
C GLY A 130 20.18 -16.29 -14.75
N TYR A 131 20.56 -16.88 -13.62
CA TYR A 131 21.66 -16.38 -12.78
C TYR A 131 22.38 -17.52 -12.06
N ASP A 132 23.71 -17.53 -12.12
CA ASP A 132 24.57 -18.42 -11.33
C ASP A 132 25.04 -17.65 -10.08
N GLY A 133 24.61 -18.10 -8.90
CA GLY A 133 24.97 -17.46 -7.63
C GLY A 133 26.41 -17.71 -7.20
N SER A 134 27.06 -18.74 -7.72
CA SER A 134 28.44 -19.10 -7.39
C SER A 134 29.46 -18.23 -8.11
N THR A 135 29.25 -17.98 -9.41
CA THR A 135 30.09 -17.07 -10.24
C THR A 135 29.58 -15.63 -10.26
N GLN A 136 28.33 -15.40 -9.88
CA GLN A 136 27.60 -14.13 -10.07
C GLN A 136 27.50 -13.71 -11.54
N GLU A 137 27.45 -14.68 -12.46
CA GLU A 137 27.13 -14.45 -13.87
C GLU A 137 25.62 -14.28 -14.07
N VAL A 138 25.24 -13.14 -14.63
CA VAL A 138 23.90 -12.81 -15.08
C VAL A 138 23.76 -13.19 -16.56
N ILE A 139 22.75 -14.01 -16.88
CA ILE A 139 22.40 -14.39 -18.26
C ILE A 139 21.22 -13.54 -18.71
N LEU A 140 21.40 -12.77 -19.78
CA LEU A 140 20.41 -11.90 -20.38
C LEU A 140 19.52 -12.66 -21.38
N ALA A 141 18.26 -12.26 -21.50
CA ALA A 141 17.33 -12.82 -22.49
C ALA A 141 17.65 -12.35 -23.92
N ASP A 142 17.94 -11.06 -24.08
CA ASP A 142 18.33 -10.42 -25.33
C ASP A 142 19.76 -9.87 -25.25
N ALA A 143 20.40 -9.66 -26.41
CA ALA A 143 21.82 -9.31 -26.50
C ALA A 143 22.09 -7.79 -26.58
N ASP A 144 23.00 -7.29 -25.75
CA ASP A 144 23.48 -5.90 -25.74
C ASP A 144 24.48 -5.64 -26.89
N ILE A 145 23.97 -5.69 -28.11
CA ILE A 145 24.75 -5.52 -29.36
C ILE A 145 25.02 -4.04 -29.63
N SER A 146 24.06 -3.16 -29.33
CA SER A 146 24.06 -1.74 -29.69
C SER A 146 24.91 -0.87 -28.75
N GLY A 147 26.19 -1.20 -28.66
CA GLY A 147 27.15 -0.52 -27.78
C GLY A 147 28.14 -1.47 -27.08
N ALA A 148 27.94 -2.79 -27.23
CA ALA A 148 28.87 -3.84 -26.81
C ALA A 148 29.24 -3.82 -25.32
N MET A 149 28.32 -4.28 -24.47
CA MET A 149 28.44 -4.47 -23.02
C MET A 149 29.86 -4.86 -22.55
N ALA A 150 30.47 -3.99 -21.74
CA ALA A 150 31.89 -4.04 -21.41
C ALA A 150 32.17 -4.06 -19.90
N ALA A 151 33.40 -4.42 -19.51
CA ALA A 151 33.84 -4.32 -18.13
C ALA A 151 33.92 -2.83 -17.69
N GLY A 152 33.37 -2.54 -16.51
CA GLY A 152 33.23 -1.19 -15.96
C GLY A 152 31.87 -0.53 -16.21
N ASP A 153 31.02 -1.12 -17.06
CA ASP A 153 29.68 -0.60 -17.39
C ASP A 153 28.78 -0.45 -16.16
N TRP A 154 27.96 0.60 -16.15
CA TRP A 154 27.04 0.90 -15.06
C TRP A 154 25.71 0.19 -15.24
N VAL A 155 25.29 -0.57 -14.23
CA VAL A 155 24.08 -1.41 -14.29
C VAL A 155 23.14 -1.12 -13.12
N THR A 156 21.83 -1.12 -13.41
CA THR A 156 20.77 -1.31 -12.41
C THR A 156 19.97 -2.57 -12.77
N ILE A 157 19.60 -3.35 -11.76
CA ILE A 157 18.68 -4.49 -11.89
C ILE A 157 17.42 -4.18 -11.07
N THR A 158 16.22 -4.11 -11.68
CA THR A 158 14.93 -3.82 -11.00
C THR A 158 13.97 -5.01 -11.02
N ASN A 159 12.87 -4.95 -10.27
CA ASN A 159 11.85 -6.01 -10.17
C ASN A 159 12.41 -7.36 -9.64
N ILE A 160 13.46 -7.32 -8.81
CA ILE A 160 14.14 -8.50 -8.27
C ILE A 160 13.18 -9.30 -7.38
N GLN A 161 12.78 -10.49 -7.84
CA GLN A 161 11.69 -11.27 -7.23
C GLN A 161 10.34 -10.52 -7.14
N GLY A 162 10.15 -9.37 -7.80
CA GLY A 162 8.97 -8.51 -7.63
C GLY A 162 7.65 -9.20 -8.00
N ASP A 163 7.64 -9.97 -9.08
CA ASP A 163 6.49 -10.79 -9.50
C ASP A 163 6.18 -11.94 -8.50
N ASN A 164 7.14 -12.35 -7.68
CA ASN A 164 6.94 -13.36 -6.62
C ASN A 164 6.57 -12.73 -5.27
N LEU A 165 7.07 -11.53 -5.00
CA LEU A 165 6.91 -10.77 -3.75
C LEU A 165 5.69 -9.84 -3.72
N ILE A 166 4.91 -9.72 -4.79
CA ILE A 166 3.70 -8.88 -4.84
C ILE A 166 2.47 -9.73 -5.15
N ASP A 167 1.42 -9.59 -4.35
CA ASP A 167 0.10 -10.12 -4.65
C ASP A 167 -0.65 -9.18 -5.60
N THR A 168 -0.33 -9.27 -6.89
CA THR A 168 -0.86 -8.39 -7.95
C THR A 168 -2.39 -8.37 -8.02
N ALA A 169 -3.06 -9.48 -7.68
CA ALA A 169 -4.52 -9.55 -7.65
C ALA A 169 -5.13 -8.63 -6.57
N SER A 170 -4.45 -8.46 -5.44
CA SER A 170 -4.88 -7.49 -4.41
C SER A 170 -4.74 -6.03 -4.87
N PHE A 171 -3.69 -5.74 -5.64
CA PHE A 171 -3.50 -4.42 -6.28
C PHE A 171 -4.55 -4.18 -7.37
N ASP A 172 -4.94 -5.21 -8.13
CA ASP A 172 -6.01 -5.14 -9.13
C ASP A 172 -7.38 -4.86 -8.50
N VAL A 173 -7.71 -5.52 -7.38
CA VAL A 173 -8.97 -5.31 -6.64
C VAL A 173 -9.09 -3.87 -6.12
N VAL A 174 -7.97 -3.22 -5.77
CA VAL A 174 -7.94 -1.82 -5.33
C VAL A 174 -7.87 -0.84 -6.51
N GLY A 175 -7.06 -1.10 -7.53
CA GLY A 175 -6.87 -0.25 -8.71
C GLY A 175 -7.96 -0.38 -9.78
N ASN A 176 -9.04 -1.11 -9.48
CA ASN A 176 -10.06 -1.69 -10.35
C ASN A 176 -10.83 -0.73 -11.29
N THR A 177 -10.20 -0.24 -12.37
CA THR A 177 -10.92 0.15 -13.61
C THR A 177 -10.11 -0.15 -14.87
N THR A 178 -10.80 -0.32 -16.00
CA THR A 178 -10.23 -0.29 -17.35
C THR A 178 -9.59 1.05 -17.73
N ASN A 179 -9.89 2.11 -16.97
CA ASN A 179 -9.51 3.49 -17.24
C ASN A 179 -8.40 3.97 -16.30
N GLY A 180 -7.70 3.06 -15.60
CA GLY A 180 -6.52 3.39 -14.82
C GLY A 180 -6.74 4.14 -13.51
N THR A 181 -7.97 4.44 -13.07
CA THR A 181 -8.25 5.09 -11.77
C THR A 181 -8.91 4.12 -10.79
N ARG A 182 -8.70 4.29 -9.47
CA ARG A 182 -9.57 3.69 -8.46
C ARG A 182 -10.80 4.60 -8.32
N ASP A 183 -11.96 4.20 -8.86
CA ASP A 183 -13.24 4.92 -8.73
C ASP A 183 -13.14 6.46 -8.78
N GLY A 184 -12.49 7.00 -9.82
CA GLY A 184 -12.35 8.45 -10.01
C GLY A 184 -11.43 9.19 -9.03
N TYR A 185 -10.68 8.50 -8.16
CA TYR A 185 -9.60 9.09 -7.36
C TYR A 185 -8.35 9.32 -8.24
N GLN A 186 -7.77 10.52 -8.18
CA GLN A 186 -6.59 10.95 -8.95
C GLN A 186 -5.55 11.67 -8.07
N LEU A 187 -4.27 11.43 -8.32
CA LEU A 187 -3.13 11.98 -7.57
C LEU A 187 -2.24 12.83 -8.50
N ALA A 188 -1.81 14.00 -8.03
CA ALA A 188 -0.81 14.82 -8.71
C ALA A 188 0.20 15.31 -7.66
N ARG A 189 1.07 14.38 -7.26
CA ARG A 189 2.16 14.67 -6.34
C ARG A 189 3.36 15.16 -7.13
N TYR A 190 3.64 16.45 -7.05
CA TYR A 190 4.93 16.99 -7.48
C TYR A 190 5.88 16.93 -6.29
N PHE A 191 6.92 16.10 -6.38
CA PHE A 191 7.87 15.90 -5.31
C PHE A 191 8.92 17.01 -5.37
N THR A 192 8.72 18.04 -4.54
CA THR A 192 9.65 19.16 -4.36
C THR A 192 10.89 18.76 -3.58
N GLU A 193 10.77 17.79 -2.66
CA GLU A 193 11.78 17.42 -1.68
C GLU A 193 12.15 15.93 -1.73
N ARG A 194 13.28 15.60 -1.09
CA ARG A 194 13.92 14.28 -1.14
C ARG A 194 13.34 13.34 -0.09
N GLU A 195 12.14 12.82 -0.35
CA GLU A 195 11.46 11.84 0.51
C GLU A 195 11.98 10.41 0.31
N SER A 196 11.90 9.55 1.35
CA SER A 196 12.21 8.12 1.19
C SER A 196 11.01 7.36 0.61
N MET A 197 11.27 6.31 -0.17
CA MET A 197 10.21 5.48 -0.79
C MET A 197 9.17 4.95 0.21
N ARG A 198 9.55 4.79 1.48
CA ARG A 198 8.66 4.41 2.57
C ARG A 198 7.68 5.54 2.91
N ASP A 199 8.18 6.74 3.10
CA ASP A 199 7.37 7.92 3.48
C ASP A 199 6.39 8.27 2.34
N ILE A 200 6.83 8.11 1.08
CA ILE A 200 6.00 8.24 -0.11
C ILE A 200 4.85 7.22 -0.09
N ILE A 201 5.14 5.94 0.10
CA ILE A 201 4.13 4.87 0.18
C ILE A 201 3.18 5.09 1.37
N ASP A 202 3.71 5.37 2.56
CA ASP A 202 2.93 5.55 3.78
C ASP A 202 2.02 6.79 3.68
N SER A 203 2.46 7.86 3.02
CA SER A 203 1.64 9.04 2.70
C SER A 203 0.56 8.72 1.66
N ILE A 204 0.87 8.06 0.54
CA ILE A 204 -0.15 7.65 -0.44
C ILE A 204 -1.18 6.72 0.22
N CYS A 205 -0.76 5.84 1.13
CA CYS A 205 -1.69 4.98 1.86
C CYS A 205 -2.61 5.78 2.80
N GLN A 206 -2.08 6.76 3.54
CA GLN A 206 -2.87 7.63 4.41
C GLN A 206 -3.80 8.58 3.64
N ASP A 207 -3.40 9.05 2.46
CA ASP A 207 -4.19 9.99 1.65
C ASP A 207 -5.37 9.28 0.96
N PHE A 208 -5.18 8.03 0.55
CA PHE A 208 -6.17 7.27 -0.21
C PHE A 208 -6.87 6.16 0.61
N HIS A 209 -6.70 6.13 1.94
CA HIS A 209 -7.27 5.08 2.82
C HIS A 209 -6.90 3.64 2.37
N LEU A 210 -5.63 3.43 2.03
CA LEU A 210 -5.08 2.14 1.63
C LEU A 210 -4.30 1.48 2.77
N PHE A 211 -4.16 0.16 2.68
CA PHE A 211 -3.34 -0.65 3.59
C PHE A 211 -2.37 -1.49 2.78
N LEU A 212 -1.10 -1.09 2.75
CA LEU A 212 -0.03 -1.98 2.30
C LEU A 212 0.39 -2.88 3.46
N THR A 213 0.31 -4.19 3.28
CA THR A 213 0.66 -5.18 4.31
C THR A 213 1.53 -6.28 3.73
N LYS A 214 2.21 -7.06 4.58
CA LYS A 214 2.94 -8.26 4.17
C LYS A 214 2.23 -9.51 4.67
N SER A 215 1.70 -10.28 3.73
CA SER A 215 1.02 -11.55 3.94
C SER A 215 1.90 -12.69 3.45
N GLY A 216 2.35 -13.55 4.38
CA GLY A 216 3.42 -14.51 4.12
C GLY A 216 4.68 -13.82 3.59
N MET A 217 5.09 -14.16 2.37
CA MET A 217 6.21 -13.48 1.68
C MET A 217 5.79 -12.27 0.83
N ARG A 218 4.49 -12.08 0.55
CA ARG A 218 3.99 -11.12 -0.43
C ARG A 218 3.51 -9.81 0.18
N TYR A 219 3.78 -8.72 -0.51
CA TYR A 219 3.13 -7.43 -0.31
C TYR A 219 1.73 -7.48 -0.90
N ARG A 220 0.73 -7.12 -0.09
CA ARG A 220 -0.69 -7.15 -0.40
C ARG A 220 -1.30 -5.78 -0.12
N LEU A 221 -2.13 -5.28 -1.03
CA LEU A 221 -2.85 -4.02 -0.88
C LEU A 221 -4.33 -4.27 -0.53
N ALA A 222 -4.90 -3.40 0.30
CA ALA A 222 -6.34 -3.32 0.57
C ALA A 222 -6.76 -1.85 0.76
N CYS A 223 -8.06 -1.59 0.88
CA CYS A 223 -8.63 -0.28 1.17
C CYS A 223 -9.73 -0.36 2.24
N LEU A 224 -10.13 0.80 2.79
CA LEU A 224 -11.31 0.91 3.66
C LEU A 224 -12.65 0.75 2.89
N ASP A 225 -12.66 0.95 1.57
CA ASP A 225 -13.89 0.95 0.79
C ASP A 225 -14.57 -0.43 0.84
N ARG A 226 -15.88 -0.44 1.10
CA ARG A 226 -16.68 -1.67 1.20
C ARG A 226 -16.70 -2.40 -0.16
N LYS A 227 -16.12 -3.61 -0.21
CA LYS A 227 -16.15 -4.48 -1.40
C LYS A 227 -17.58 -4.83 -1.81
N SER A 228 -17.79 -5.07 -3.10
CA SER A 228 -19.06 -5.59 -3.63
C SER A 228 -19.44 -6.98 -3.07
N ALA A 229 -18.45 -7.79 -2.68
CA ALA A 229 -18.62 -9.06 -2.00
C ALA A 229 -17.61 -9.19 -0.84
N VAL A 230 -17.98 -9.92 0.22
CA VAL A 230 -17.06 -10.28 1.31
C VAL A 230 -16.15 -11.44 0.90
N ASP A 231 -14.94 -11.48 1.45
CA ASP A 231 -14.01 -12.60 1.27
C ASP A 231 -14.44 -13.84 2.09
N GLY A 232 -15.27 -13.66 3.13
CA GLY A 232 -15.81 -14.75 3.93
C GLY A 232 -16.86 -14.36 4.97
N VAL A 233 -17.43 -15.37 5.63
CA VAL A 233 -18.36 -15.26 6.76
C VAL A 233 -17.84 -16.07 7.95
N PHE A 234 -17.67 -15.41 9.08
CA PHE A 234 -17.13 -15.96 10.32
C PHE A 234 -18.28 -16.33 11.26
N SER A 235 -18.63 -17.61 11.36
CA SER A 235 -19.83 -18.08 12.08
C SER A 235 -19.56 -19.04 13.26
N ASN A 236 -18.37 -19.64 13.33
CA ASN A 236 -18.04 -20.66 14.32
C ASN A 236 -16.72 -20.31 15.05
N PRO A 237 -16.75 -19.33 15.99
CA PRO A 237 -15.59 -19.06 16.83
C PRO A 237 -15.26 -20.29 17.69
N LEU A 238 -13.97 -20.49 17.95
CA LEU A 238 -13.49 -21.51 18.88
C LEU A 238 -14.09 -21.29 20.28
N LYS A 239 -14.13 -22.36 21.09
CA LYS A 239 -14.71 -22.32 22.43
C LYS A 239 -13.71 -22.84 23.46
N GLN A 240 -13.55 -22.09 24.56
CA GLN A 240 -12.81 -22.53 25.74
C GLN A 240 -13.81 -22.72 26.88
N ASN A 241 -13.87 -23.92 27.47
CA ASN A 241 -14.83 -24.28 28.52
C ASN A 241 -16.30 -23.97 28.14
N GLY A 242 -16.64 -24.11 26.86
CA GLY A 242 -17.97 -23.78 26.30
C GLY A 242 -18.19 -22.31 25.91
N VAL A 243 -17.39 -21.39 26.45
CA VAL A 243 -17.45 -19.94 26.15
C VAL A 243 -16.81 -19.65 24.79
N PRO A 244 -17.46 -18.91 23.88
CA PRO A 244 -16.85 -18.52 22.60
C PRO A 244 -15.67 -17.57 22.80
N LEU A 245 -14.59 -17.82 22.07
CA LEU A 245 -13.40 -16.97 21.98
C LEU A 245 -13.66 -15.85 20.96
N LEU A 246 -14.62 -15.01 21.33
CA LEU A 246 -15.13 -13.87 20.58
C LEU A 246 -15.33 -12.70 21.56
N GLN A 247 -14.67 -11.57 21.31
CA GLN A 247 -14.81 -10.36 22.11
C GLN A 247 -15.20 -9.19 21.21
N VAL A 248 -16.16 -8.38 21.64
CA VAL A 248 -16.65 -7.20 20.92
C VAL A 248 -16.51 -5.98 21.83
N TRP A 249 -15.93 -4.91 21.32
CA TRP A 249 -15.87 -3.60 21.96
C TRP A 249 -16.09 -2.49 20.92
N LEU A 250 -16.07 -1.23 21.35
CA LEU A 250 -16.15 -0.06 20.47
C LEU A 250 -14.78 0.61 20.39
N SER A 251 -14.50 1.29 19.27
CA SER A 251 -13.34 2.16 19.15
C SER A 251 -13.27 3.20 20.30
N PRO A 252 -12.09 3.74 20.63
CA PRO A 252 -12.00 4.80 21.63
C PRO A 252 -12.88 5.99 21.27
N LEU A 253 -13.47 6.65 22.27
CA LEU A 253 -14.09 7.97 22.08
C LEU A 253 -13.08 8.99 21.51
N ASP A 254 -11.78 8.80 21.76
CA ASP A 254 -10.71 9.64 21.21
C ASP A 254 -10.40 9.41 19.71
N SER A 255 -11.05 8.45 19.05
CA SER A 255 -11.00 8.31 17.58
C SER A 255 -12.20 8.96 16.89
N LEU A 256 -12.99 9.80 17.55
CA LEU A 256 -14.13 10.51 16.96
C LEU A 256 -13.77 11.94 16.57
N TYR A 257 -14.46 12.46 15.56
CA TYR A 257 -14.36 13.87 15.14
C TYR A 257 -15.73 14.38 14.67
N SER A 258 -16.06 15.63 15.01
CA SER A 258 -17.32 16.30 14.65
C SER A 258 -17.14 17.48 13.71
N GLN A 259 -15.93 18.02 13.61
CA GLN A 259 -15.56 19.08 12.68
C GLN A 259 -14.38 18.61 11.83
N TYR A 260 -14.36 19.01 10.56
CA TYR A 260 -13.36 18.54 9.60
C TYR A 260 -12.86 19.71 8.78
N SER A 261 -11.54 19.83 8.63
CA SER A 261 -10.85 20.70 7.67
C SER A 261 -9.92 19.87 6.79
N PHE A 262 -10.10 19.98 5.48
CA PHE A 262 -9.31 19.29 4.46
C PHE A 262 -8.70 20.32 3.51
N LYS A 263 -7.41 20.59 3.68
CA LYS A 263 -6.64 21.54 2.84
C LYS A 263 -6.00 20.79 1.69
N HIS A 264 -6.03 21.31 0.47
CA HIS A 264 -5.46 20.63 -0.69
C HIS A 264 -5.02 21.58 -1.80
N GLY A 265 -4.31 21.00 -2.79
CA GLY A 265 -3.62 21.75 -3.82
C GLY A 265 -2.31 22.35 -3.31
N VAL A 266 -1.59 23.04 -4.19
CA VAL A 266 -0.32 23.71 -3.87
C VAL A 266 -0.51 24.64 -2.66
N ASP A 267 0.39 24.54 -1.69
CA ASP A 267 0.40 25.26 -0.41
C ASP A 267 -0.90 25.16 0.41
N GLY A 268 -1.73 24.13 0.16
CA GLY A 268 -3.03 23.96 0.82
C GLY A 268 -4.07 25.03 0.46
N ARG A 269 -3.91 25.69 -0.70
CA ARG A 269 -4.69 26.84 -1.19
C ARG A 269 -6.22 26.72 -1.09
N TYR A 270 -6.76 25.51 -1.12
CA TYR A 270 -8.19 25.23 -1.05
C TYR A 270 -8.54 24.45 0.22
N GLU A 271 -9.44 25.00 1.04
CA GLU A 271 -9.87 24.41 2.32
C GLU A 271 -11.35 24.01 2.27
N MET A 272 -11.61 22.70 2.23
CA MET A 272 -12.96 22.15 2.36
C MET A 272 -13.27 21.82 3.82
N VAL A 273 -14.41 22.28 4.32
CA VAL A 273 -14.82 22.09 5.71
C VAL A 273 -16.17 21.39 5.83
N CYS A 274 -16.37 20.67 6.92
CA CYS A 274 -17.67 20.10 7.30
C CYS A 274 -17.85 20.14 8.83
N SER A 275 -18.96 20.69 9.29
CA SER A 275 -19.32 20.83 10.70
C SER A 275 -20.83 20.59 10.91
N PRO A 276 -21.33 20.58 12.15
CA PRO A 276 -22.76 20.55 12.45
C PRO A 276 -23.54 21.78 11.94
N THR A 277 -22.85 22.89 11.61
CA THR A 277 -23.46 24.18 11.24
C THR A 277 -23.33 24.52 9.75
N GLY A 278 -22.61 23.70 8.98
CA GLY A 278 -22.50 23.83 7.52
C GLY A 278 -21.26 23.15 6.94
N SER A 279 -21.18 23.11 5.62
CA SER A 279 -20.06 22.57 4.86
C SER A 279 -19.77 23.38 3.60
N THR A 280 -18.59 23.17 3.01
CA THR A 280 -18.23 23.76 1.72
C THR A 280 -18.16 22.72 0.60
N TYR A 281 -18.10 23.20 -0.65
CA TYR A 281 -17.89 22.41 -1.88
C TYR A 281 -18.85 21.23 -2.14
N GLY A 282 -20.05 21.24 -1.56
CA GLY A 282 -21.11 20.30 -1.92
C GLY A 282 -21.13 18.99 -1.13
N LEU A 283 -20.48 18.93 0.04
CA LEU A 283 -20.71 17.85 1.01
C LEU A 283 -22.18 17.88 1.49
N GLY A 284 -22.63 19.03 1.99
CA GLY A 284 -24.02 19.35 2.30
C GLY A 284 -24.64 18.58 3.47
N ALA A 285 -25.96 18.77 3.60
CA ALA A 285 -26.79 18.34 4.74
C ALA A 285 -26.63 16.86 5.16
N THR A 286 -26.21 15.97 4.26
CA THR A 286 -25.96 14.54 4.59
C THR A 286 -24.75 14.38 5.53
N TYR A 287 -23.68 15.14 5.32
CA TYR A 287 -22.45 15.04 6.10
C TYR A 287 -22.46 16.01 7.29
N GLU A 288 -23.06 17.19 7.13
CA GLU A 288 -23.43 18.09 8.24
C GLU A 288 -24.29 17.37 9.29
N GLY A 289 -25.27 16.58 8.83
CA GLY A 289 -26.11 15.73 9.69
C GLY A 289 -25.34 14.62 10.41
N LYS A 290 -24.27 14.08 9.81
CA LYS A 290 -23.36 13.11 10.48
C LYS A 290 -22.50 13.80 11.54
N CYS A 291 -21.94 14.98 11.24
CA CYS A 291 -21.26 15.82 12.22
C CYS A 291 -22.15 16.16 13.43
N ALA A 292 -23.36 16.67 13.18
CA ALA A 292 -24.34 16.98 14.23
C ALA A 292 -24.75 15.75 15.05
N SER A 293 -24.93 14.60 14.38
CA SER A 293 -25.23 13.33 15.04
C SER A 293 -24.08 12.87 15.94
N ALA A 294 -22.82 13.08 15.55
CA ALA A 294 -21.66 12.77 16.38
C ALA A 294 -21.63 13.59 17.67
N GLU A 295 -21.86 14.91 17.58
CA GLU A 295 -21.89 15.79 18.76
C GLU A 295 -23.04 15.41 19.71
N MET A 296 -24.25 15.21 19.19
CA MET A 296 -25.42 14.84 20.01
C MET A 296 -25.28 13.46 20.66
N LYS A 297 -24.80 12.46 19.90
CA LYS A 297 -24.75 11.05 20.35
C LYS A 297 -23.60 10.77 21.30
N TYR A 298 -22.42 11.37 21.07
CA TYR A 298 -21.20 11.09 21.84
C TYR A 298 -20.78 12.25 22.75
N ARG A 299 -21.49 13.39 22.73
CA ARG A 299 -21.25 14.60 23.54
C ARG A 299 -19.88 15.25 23.33
N GLN A 300 -19.27 15.02 22.16
CA GLN A 300 -18.03 15.67 21.75
C GLN A 300 -18.34 16.86 20.85
N VAL A 301 -18.44 18.04 21.45
CA VAL A 301 -18.63 19.30 20.73
C VAL A 301 -17.27 19.82 20.26
N GLY A 302 -17.17 20.21 18.98
CA GLY A 302 -16.01 20.93 18.44
C GLY A 302 -14.72 20.13 18.29
N ARG A 303 -14.77 18.80 18.11
CA ARG A 303 -13.55 18.00 17.93
C ARG A 303 -13.13 17.98 16.46
N GLU A 304 -12.09 18.73 16.13
CA GLU A 304 -11.60 18.96 14.77
C GLU A 304 -10.63 17.86 14.27
N TYR A 305 -10.89 17.34 13.07
CA TYR A 305 -9.93 16.62 12.23
C TYR A 305 -9.40 17.60 11.17
N GLY A 306 -8.16 18.06 11.32
CA GLY A 306 -7.46 18.86 10.32
C GLY A 306 -6.43 18.01 9.58
N LYS A 307 -6.49 17.97 8.23
CA LYS A 307 -5.42 17.38 7.41
C LYS A 307 -5.16 18.21 6.14
N ILE A 308 -3.88 18.37 5.82
CA ILE A 308 -3.42 18.89 4.53
C ILE A 308 -3.11 17.69 3.61
N TYR A 309 -3.56 17.78 2.36
CA TYR A 309 -3.37 16.84 1.28
C TYR A 309 -2.82 17.61 0.07
N GLU A 310 -1.54 17.96 0.14
CA GLU A 310 -0.82 18.80 -0.84
C GLU A 310 -0.86 18.21 -2.27
N ASN A 311 -1.14 16.91 -2.35
CA ASN A 311 -0.83 16.06 -3.50
C ASN A 311 -2.08 15.54 -4.25
N ILE A 312 -3.30 15.81 -3.77
CA ILE A 312 -4.53 15.34 -4.42
C ILE A 312 -4.79 16.13 -5.71
N TYR A 313 -5.08 15.43 -6.82
CA TYR A 313 -5.56 16.06 -8.05
C TYR A 313 -7.08 16.18 -8.05
N ASN A 314 -7.56 17.41 -8.25
CA ASN A 314 -8.98 17.75 -8.47
C ASN A 314 -9.16 18.50 -9.81
N GLY A 315 -8.29 18.25 -10.79
CA GLY A 315 -7.97 19.22 -11.84
C GLY A 315 -7.04 20.30 -11.29
N MET A 316 -5.88 20.53 -11.92
CA MET A 316 -4.94 21.56 -11.46
C MET A 316 -5.65 22.93 -11.35
N ASP A 317 -5.50 23.57 -10.18
CA ASP A 317 -6.15 24.83 -9.79
C ASP A 317 -7.69 24.88 -9.75
N SER A 318 -8.39 23.74 -9.84
CA SER A 318 -9.85 23.67 -9.73
C SER A 318 -10.34 23.56 -8.27
N LYS A 319 -11.46 24.25 -7.97
CA LYS A 319 -12.21 24.11 -6.71
C LYS A 319 -12.91 22.74 -6.67
N PRO A 320 -12.96 22.02 -5.52
CA PRO A 320 -13.65 20.74 -5.46
C PRO A 320 -15.11 20.83 -5.91
N THR A 321 -15.51 19.83 -6.69
CA THR A 321 -16.90 19.52 -7.01
C THR A 321 -17.26 18.15 -6.43
N THR A 322 -18.53 17.78 -6.51
CA THR A 322 -19.15 16.59 -5.90
C THR A 322 -18.45 15.26 -6.18
N ASP A 323 -17.68 15.19 -7.27
CA ASP A 323 -17.13 13.96 -7.85
C ASP A 323 -15.60 13.90 -7.81
N THR A 324 -14.94 14.99 -7.37
CA THR A 324 -13.48 15.09 -7.28
C THR A 324 -12.88 14.18 -6.20
N THR A 325 -11.60 13.82 -6.37
CA THR A 325 -10.82 12.98 -5.45
C THR A 325 -10.93 13.44 -3.99
N MET A 326 -10.72 14.73 -3.73
CA MET A 326 -10.81 15.29 -2.37
C MET A 326 -12.22 15.16 -1.79
N HIS A 327 -13.27 15.30 -2.62
CA HIS A 327 -14.65 15.11 -2.19
C HIS A 327 -14.94 13.65 -1.82
N ARG A 328 -14.40 12.68 -2.57
CA ARG A 328 -14.50 11.24 -2.27
C ARG A 328 -13.75 10.86 -1.00
N ILE A 329 -12.52 11.36 -0.83
CA ILE A 329 -11.72 11.18 0.41
C ILE A 329 -12.48 11.75 1.61
N ALA A 330 -12.92 13.01 1.55
CA ALA A 330 -13.65 13.66 2.65
C ALA A 330 -14.94 12.92 3.04
N LYS A 331 -15.75 12.50 2.06
CA LYS A 331 -16.93 11.64 2.29
C LYS A 331 -16.54 10.39 3.10
N SER A 332 -15.50 9.68 2.67
CA SER A 332 -14.97 8.48 3.32
C SER A 332 -14.43 8.76 4.74
N THR A 333 -13.68 9.86 4.93
CA THR A 333 -13.11 10.26 6.22
C THR A 333 -14.21 10.60 7.23
N ILE A 334 -15.19 11.43 6.85
CA ILE A 334 -16.32 11.80 7.72
C ILE A 334 -17.14 10.56 8.09
N ASP A 335 -17.43 9.68 7.13
CA ASP A 335 -18.20 8.45 7.36
C ASP A 335 -17.47 7.43 8.24
N PHE A 336 -16.14 7.42 8.22
CA PHE A 336 -15.38 6.62 9.16
C PHE A 336 -15.45 7.20 10.58
N TYR A 337 -15.13 8.49 10.73
CA TYR A 337 -14.79 9.12 12.01
C TYR A 337 -15.95 9.80 12.77
N THR A 338 -17.12 9.98 12.16
CA THR A 338 -18.32 10.48 12.87
C THR A 338 -19.02 9.44 13.74
N GLN A 339 -18.56 8.18 13.77
CA GLN A 339 -19.19 7.12 14.56
C GLN A 339 -18.20 6.13 15.18
N LEU A 340 -18.54 5.63 16.37
CA LEU A 340 -17.79 4.57 17.03
C LEU A 340 -17.90 3.28 16.22
N ARG A 341 -16.76 2.70 15.84
CA ARG A 341 -16.71 1.46 15.07
C ARG A 341 -16.70 0.25 15.99
N ALA A 342 -17.48 -0.76 15.66
CA ALA A 342 -17.39 -2.05 16.35
C ALA A 342 -16.02 -2.69 16.04
N MET A 343 -15.33 -3.09 17.10
CA MET A 343 -14.06 -3.80 17.04
C MET A 343 -14.25 -5.20 17.60
N VAL A 344 -13.69 -6.21 16.94
CA VAL A 344 -13.91 -7.62 17.31
C VAL A 344 -12.60 -8.38 17.31
N GLU A 345 -12.32 -9.13 18.37
CA GLU A 345 -11.30 -10.17 18.37
C GLU A 345 -11.98 -11.53 18.20
N TYR A 346 -11.59 -12.27 17.16
CA TYR A 346 -12.19 -13.53 16.75
C TYR A 346 -11.12 -14.62 16.71
N GLN A 347 -11.31 -15.73 17.40
CA GLN A 347 -10.43 -16.89 17.30
C GLN A 347 -11.11 -18.02 16.52
N GLY A 348 -10.53 -18.36 15.37
CA GLY A 348 -10.99 -19.43 14.48
C GLY A 348 -10.06 -20.64 14.48
N ASP A 349 -10.59 -21.80 14.09
CA ASP A 349 -9.78 -22.99 13.87
C ASP A 349 -8.81 -22.80 12.69
N PHE A 350 -7.61 -23.36 12.79
CA PHE A 350 -6.58 -23.20 11.76
C PHE A 350 -7.00 -23.72 10.39
N LYS A 351 -7.72 -24.85 10.31
CA LYS A 351 -8.07 -25.50 9.03
C LYS A 351 -8.97 -24.61 8.16
N ASN A 352 -10.01 -24.02 8.73
CA ASN A 352 -10.97 -23.22 7.97
C ASN A 352 -10.55 -21.75 7.83
N HIS A 353 -9.77 -21.22 8.78
CA HIS A 353 -9.51 -19.79 8.89
C HIS A 353 -8.10 -19.35 8.45
N ILE A 354 -7.10 -20.24 8.36
CA ILE A 354 -5.72 -19.82 7.98
C ILE A 354 -5.63 -19.10 6.64
N LYS A 355 -6.57 -19.37 5.72
CA LYS A 355 -6.69 -18.75 4.40
C LYS A 355 -7.04 -17.25 4.41
N TYR A 356 -7.57 -16.71 5.51
CA TYR A 356 -7.95 -15.30 5.61
C TYR A 356 -6.76 -14.45 6.08
N GLU A 357 -6.57 -13.28 5.48
CA GLU A 357 -5.37 -12.46 5.62
C GLU A 357 -5.71 -11.01 5.99
N VAL A 358 -4.71 -10.26 6.46
CA VAL A 358 -4.88 -8.83 6.75
C VAL A 358 -5.23 -8.11 5.44
N GLY A 359 -6.29 -7.29 5.47
CA GLY A 359 -6.88 -6.67 4.28
C GLY A 359 -8.07 -7.42 3.66
N ASP A 360 -8.44 -8.60 4.17
CA ASP A 360 -9.75 -9.20 3.86
C ASP A 360 -10.89 -8.47 4.58
N GLN A 361 -12.06 -8.43 3.95
CA GLN A 361 -13.31 -7.90 4.50
C GLN A 361 -14.29 -9.06 4.68
N VAL A 362 -14.66 -9.33 5.93
CA VAL A 362 -15.49 -10.48 6.31
C VAL A 362 -16.78 -10.02 6.99
N LYS A 363 -17.83 -10.83 6.89
CA LYS A 363 -18.99 -10.75 7.78
C LYS A 363 -18.75 -11.61 9.01
N ILE A 364 -19.37 -11.27 10.13
CA ILE A 364 -19.42 -12.13 11.32
C ILE A 364 -20.88 -12.46 11.61
N ASN A 365 -21.20 -13.74 11.73
CA ASN A 365 -22.55 -14.24 12.01
C ASN A 365 -22.54 -15.07 13.29
N TYR A 366 -22.59 -14.37 14.42
CA TYR A 366 -22.67 -14.93 15.76
C TYR A 366 -23.68 -14.15 16.63
N PRO A 367 -25.00 -14.32 16.40
CA PRO A 367 -26.06 -13.47 16.96
C PRO A 367 -26.23 -13.59 18.48
N THR A 368 -25.55 -14.55 19.13
CA THR A 368 -25.52 -14.69 20.59
C THR A 368 -24.67 -13.62 21.29
N LEU A 369 -23.78 -12.93 20.55
CA LEU A 369 -22.83 -11.95 21.12
C LEU A 369 -22.73 -10.67 20.28
N ILE A 370 -22.98 -10.75 18.97
CA ILE A 370 -22.98 -9.59 18.06
C ILE A 370 -24.41 -9.04 17.93
N PRO A 371 -24.66 -7.74 18.20
CA PRO A 371 -25.97 -7.12 18.04
C PRO A 371 -26.55 -7.30 16.63
N ALA A 372 -27.87 -7.46 16.53
CA ALA A 372 -28.57 -7.78 15.28
C ALA A 372 -28.33 -6.76 14.14
N GLY A 373 -28.06 -5.48 14.45
CA GLY A 373 -27.72 -4.45 13.47
C GLY A 373 -26.27 -4.50 12.95
N LEU A 374 -25.41 -5.34 13.53
CA LEU A 374 -24.02 -5.58 13.09
C LEU A 374 -23.86 -7.01 12.53
N ASN A 375 -24.59 -7.97 13.10
CA ASN A 375 -24.49 -9.40 12.79
C ASN A 375 -24.93 -9.70 11.35
N ASP A 376 -24.03 -10.26 10.54
CA ASP A 376 -24.25 -10.64 9.12
C ASP A 376 -24.65 -9.50 8.15
N TRP A 377 -24.86 -8.27 8.64
CA TRP A 377 -25.15 -7.09 7.81
C TRP A 377 -23.90 -6.26 7.50
N GLU A 378 -23.05 -6.09 8.50
CA GLU A 378 -21.89 -5.20 8.45
C GLU A 378 -20.61 -5.92 8.02
N TYR A 379 -19.70 -5.15 7.43
CA TYR A 379 -18.40 -5.63 6.96
C TYR A 379 -17.33 -5.30 7.98
N PHE A 380 -16.43 -6.24 8.20
CA PHE A 380 -15.32 -6.13 9.12
C PHE A 380 -13.99 -6.36 8.40
N LEU A 381 -13.13 -5.35 8.39
CA LEU A 381 -11.77 -5.45 7.85
C LEU A 381 -10.86 -6.17 8.83
N ILE A 382 -10.15 -7.21 8.38
CA ILE A 382 -9.06 -7.85 9.13
C ILE A 382 -7.87 -6.90 9.16
N TYR A 383 -7.57 -6.33 10.33
CA TYR A 383 -6.45 -5.40 10.52
C TYR A 383 -5.23 -6.03 11.24
N ASP A 384 -5.43 -7.15 11.95
CA ASP A 384 -4.39 -7.90 12.65
C ASP A 384 -4.66 -9.40 12.56
N LYS A 385 -3.60 -10.21 12.53
CA LYS A 385 -3.64 -11.68 12.44
C LYS A 385 -2.45 -12.28 13.17
N SER A 386 -2.71 -13.13 14.16
CA SER A 386 -1.71 -14.00 14.81
C SER A 386 -2.09 -15.47 14.66
N ILE A 387 -1.06 -16.32 14.56
CA ILE A 387 -1.17 -17.78 14.65
C ILE A 387 -0.67 -18.15 16.04
N GLU A 388 -1.47 -18.89 16.78
CA GLU A 388 -1.22 -19.20 18.19
C GLU A 388 -1.47 -20.69 18.47
N ALA A 389 -1.01 -21.18 19.62
CA ALA A 389 -1.23 -22.56 20.05
C ALA A 389 -2.08 -22.56 21.34
N VAL A 390 -3.36 -22.88 21.23
CA VAL A 390 -4.27 -23.02 22.37
C VAL A 390 -4.34 -24.50 22.74
N ASN A 391 -3.84 -24.86 23.92
CA ASN A 391 -3.72 -26.25 24.39
C ASN A 391 -2.98 -27.17 23.39
N GLY A 392 -1.98 -26.64 22.69
CA GLY A 392 -1.21 -27.37 21.67
C GLY A 392 -1.88 -27.50 20.30
N ILE A 393 -3.13 -27.06 20.15
CA ILE A 393 -3.83 -27.01 18.86
C ILE A 393 -3.52 -25.65 18.21
N PRO A 394 -3.12 -25.59 16.93
CA PRO A 394 -2.94 -24.33 16.23
C PRO A 394 -4.30 -23.63 16.02
N THR A 395 -4.34 -22.33 16.28
CA THR A 395 -5.50 -21.45 16.11
C THR A 395 -5.09 -20.19 15.37
N VAL A 396 -6.09 -19.46 14.85
CA VAL A 396 -5.85 -18.15 14.23
C VAL A 396 -6.70 -17.11 14.96
N ARG A 397 -6.03 -16.12 15.55
CA ARG A 397 -6.66 -14.95 16.17
C ARG A 397 -6.62 -13.81 15.17
N PHE A 398 -7.78 -13.23 14.90
CA PHE A 398 -7.94 -12.03 14.09
C PHE A 398 -8.37 -10.86 14.96
N ARG A 399 -8.00 -9.65 14.56
CA ARG A 399 -8.68 -8.43 15.00
C ARG A 399 -9.27 -7.71 13.82
N LEU A 400 -10.49 -7.24 14.06
CA LEU A 400 -11.47 -6.88 13.06
C LEU A 400 -12.03 -5.50 13.41
N ILE A 401 -12.25 -4.65 12.42
CA ILE A 401 -12.90 -3.34 12.59
C ILE A 401 -14.01 -3.13 11.57
N GLN A 402 -15.16 -2.64 12.02
CA GLN A 402 -16.30 -2.29 11.18
C GLN A 402 -15.95 -1.15 10.22
N ILE A 403 -16.25 -1.33 8.93
CA ILE A 403 -16.00 -0.37 7.83
C ILE A 403 -17.29 0.17 7.20
#